data_AF-A0A970DSQ8-F1
#
_entry.id   AF-A0A970DSQ8-F1
#
_cell.length_a   1.000
_cell.length_b   1.000
_cell.length_c   1.000
_cell.angle_alpha   90.00
_cell.angle_beta   90.00
_cell.angle_gamma   90.00
#
_symmetry.space_group_name_H-M   'P 1'
#
loop_
_entity.id
_entity.type
_entity.pdbx_description
1 polymer ?
#
loop_
_entity_poly.entity_id
_entity_poly.type
_entity_poly.pdbx_seq_one_letter_code
_entity_poly.pdbx_strand_id
1 'polypeptide(L)'
;MKKIDSLHFGPTIVLCIAMLLLIIPFCLYVLWKAFNIQGTILIAIKVSMGLGLLILFVFIIILAIEFRQDKRLYLYHKNRRNIKIPLANGFYECENCGNTKVNLDDKYCSICNIKFIDK
;
A
#
# COMPACT_ATOMS: atom_id res chain seq x y z
N MET A 1 0.61 4.99 14.15
CA MET A 1 0.88 5.49 12.78
C MET A 1 -0.42 5.40 12.01
N LYS A 2 -0.89 6.47 11.37
CA LYS A 2 -2.10 6.42 10.54
C LYS A 2 -1.74 5.69 9.24
N LYS A 3 -2.36 4.54 8.97
CA LYS A 3 -2.17 3.78 7.73
C LYS A 3 -2.84 4.54 6.59
N ILE A 4 -2.14 4.67 5.47
CA ILE A 4 -2.73 5.19 4.23
C ILE A 4 -3.19 3.96 3.47
N ASP A 5 -4.50 3.76 3.35
CA ASP A 5 -5.05 2.64 2.59
C ASP A 5 -5.19 3.05 1.11
N SER A 6 -4.12 2.85 0.34
CA SER A 6 -4.16 3.17 -1.10
C SER A 6 -4.85 2.07 -1.91
N LEU A 7 -5.02 0.86 -1.34
CA LEU A 7 -5.54 -0.32 -2.02
C LEU A 7 -6.91 -0.13 -2.69
N HIS A 8 -7.79 0.67 -2.08
CA HIS A 8 -9.14 0.92 -2.62
C HIS A 8 -9.15 1.93 -3.78
N PHE A 9 -8.18 2.85 -3.81
CA PHE A 9 -8.09 3.92 -4.81
C PHE A 9 -7.05 3.64 -5.90
N GLY A 10 -6.11 2.71 -5.65
CA GLY A 10 -5.03 2.34 -6.55
C GLY A 10 -5.49 2.01 -7.98
N PRO A 11 -6.49 1.13 -8.17
CA PRO A 11 -6.99 0.81 -9.51
C PRO A 11 -7.52 2.02 -10.28
N THR A 12 -8.26 2.90 -9.61
CA THR A 12 -8.81 4.12 -10.19
C THR A 12 -7.70 5.09 -10.60
N ILE A 13 -6.67 5.25 -9.75
CA ILE A 13 -5.53 6.13 -10.05
C ILE A 13 -4.72 5.58 -11.22
N VAL A 14 -4.47 4.26 -11.26
CA VAL A 14 -3.78 3.59 -12.38
C VAL A 14 -4.55 3.77 -13.68
N LEU A 15 -5.87 3.66 -13.65
CA LEU A 15 -6.72 3.91 -14.81
C LEU A 15 -6.58 5.36 -15.30
N CYS A 16 -6.64 6.35 -14.41
CA CYS A 16 -6.45 7.77 -14.75
C CYS A 16 -5.07 8.03 -15.38
N ILE A 17 -4.01 7.44 -14.80
CA ILE A 17 -2.64 7.53 -15.35
C ILE A 17 -2.59 6.93 -16.76
N ALA A 18 -3.17 5.74 -16.96
CA ALA A 18 -3.22 5.08 -18.26
C ALA A 18 -4.00 5.90 -19.30
N MET A 19 -5.11 6.53 -18.90
CA MET A 19 -5.86 7.41 -19.80
C MET A 19 -5.02 8.60 -20.27
N LEU A 20 -4.34 9.28 -19.34
CA LEU A 20 -3.58 10.50 -19.63
C LEU A 20 -2.26 10.26 -20.38
N LEU A 21 -1.60 9.12 -20.14
CA LEU A 21 -0.32 8.77 -20.77
C LEU A 21 -0.45 8.04 -22.10
N LEU A 22 -1.50 7.22 -22.26
CA LEU A 22 -1.62 6.34 -23.41
C LEU A 22 -2.84 6.68 -24.25
N ILE A 23 -4.03 6.64 -23.66
CA ILE A 23 -5.29 6.71 -24.42
C ILE A 23 -5.47 8.08 -25.07
N ILE A 24 -5.38 9.17 -24.29
CA ILE A 24 -5.57 10.53 -24.79
C ILE A 24 -4.50 10.90 -25.83
N PRO A 25 -3.19 10.70 -25.58
CA PRO A 25 -2.15 10.97 -26.57
C PRO A 25 -2.32 10.17 -27.86
N PHE A 26 -2.70 8.88 -27.75
CA PHE A 26 -2.92 8.02 -28.90
C PHE A 26 -4.11 8.48 -29.76
N CYS A 27 -5.25 8.76 -29.12
CA CYS A 27 -6.43 9.28 -29.82
C CYS A 27 -6.13 10.61 -30.52
N LEU A 28 -5.43 11.54 -29.85
CA LEU A 28 -5.02 12.82 -30.43
C LEU A 28 -4.05 12.64 -31.61
N TYR A 29 -3.13 11.67 -31.53
CA TYR A 29 -2.22 11.35 -32.63
C TYR A 29 -2.95 10.79 -33.86
N VAL A 30 -3.92 9.89 -33.65
CA VAL A 30 -4.75 9.35 -34.75
C VAL A 30 -5.57 10.45 -35.41
N LEU A 31 -6.19 11.34 -34.62
CA LEU A 31 -6.94 12.49 -35.12
C LEU A 31 -6.04 13.47 -35.89
N TRP A 32 -4.84 13.73 -35.38
CA TRP A 32 -3.86 14.55 -36.07
C TRP A 32 -3.53 13.99 -37.47
N LYS A 33 -3.27 12.68 -37.55
CA LYS A 33 -2.98 12.01 -38.81
C LYS A 33 -4.16 11.99 -39.78
N ALA A 34 -5.39 11.88 -39.26
CA ALA A 34 -6.60 11.83 -40.09
C ALA A 34 -7.02 13.21 -40.65
N PHE A 35 -6.88 14.29 -39.87
CA PHE A 35 -7.39 15.61 -40.21
C PHE A 35 -6.32 16.65 -40.58
N ASN A 36 -5.03 16.30 -40.51
CA ASN A 36 -3.91 17.18 -40.88
C ASN A 36 -3.88 18.54 -40.13
N ILE A 37 -4.43 18.58 -38.92
CA ILE A 37 -4.52 19.80 -38.09
C ILE A 37 -3.15 20.12 -37.48
N GLN A 38 -2.48 21.18 -37.96
CA GLN A 38 -1.11 21.48 -37.54
C GLN A 38 -1.03 22.31 -36.24
N GLY A 39 0.02 22.06 -35.45
CA GLY A 39 0.48 22.94 -34.36
C GLY A 39 -0.15 22.73 -32.97
N THR A 40 -1.48 22.84 -32.85
CA THR A 40 -2.15 22.85 -31.53
C THR A 40 -2.26 21.48 -30.87
N ILE A 41 -2.45 20.41 -31.67
CA ILE A 41 -2.60 19.04 -31.16
C ILE A 41 -1.29 18.52 -30.53
N LEU A 42 -0.14 18.89 -31.11
CA LEU A 42 1.18 18.49 -30.59
C LEU A 42 1.45 19.06 -29.19
N ILE A 43 0.99 20.29 -28.93
CA ILE A 43 1.09 20.91 -27.59
C ILE A 43 0.18 20.17 -26.60
N ALA A 44 -1.06 19.88 -26.99
CA ALA A 44 -2.01 19.14 -26.16
C ALA A 44 -1.49 17.74 -25.78
N ILE A 45 -0.88 17.02 -26.73
CA ILE A 45 -0.26 15.71 -26.48
C ILE A 45 0.86 15.83 -25.43
N LYS A 46 1.77 16.80 -25.58
CA LYS A 46 2.88 17.01 -24.63
C LYS A 46 2.38 17.36 -23.24
N VAL A 47 1.37 18.23 -23.13
CA VAL A 47 0.78 18.62 -21.84
C VAL A 47 0.10 17.43 -21.18
N SER A 48 -0.69 16.64 -21.91
CA SER A 48 -1.34 15.42 -21.39
C SER A 48 -0.31 14.42 -20.88
N MET A 49 0.76 14.16 -21.65
CA MET A 49 1.84 13.26 -21.23
C MET A 49 2.56 13.80 -19.99
N GLY A 50 2.86 15.11 -19.94
CA GLY A 50 3.52 15.74 -18.81
C GLY A 50 2.72 15.62 -17.51
N LEU A 51 1.41 15.89 -17.57
CA LEU A 51 0.51 15.71 -16.44
C LEU A 51 0.41 14.25 -16.01
N GLY A 52 0.29 13.33 -16.97
CA GLY A 52 0.26 11.89 -16.68
C GLY A 52 1.54 11.39 -15.99
N LEU A 53 2.72 11.84 -16.43
CA LEU A 53 4.00 11.53 -15.79
C LEU A 53 4.09 12.09 -14.38
N LEU A 54 3.61 13.32 -14.16
CA LEU A 54 3.62 13.95 -12.83
C LEU A 54 2.74 13.18 -11.84
N ILE A 55 1.54 12.79 -12.25
CA ILE A 55 0.64 11.97 -11.43
C ILE A 55 1.27 10.60 -11.14
N LEU A 56 1.87 9.95 -12.15
CA LEU A 56 2.56 8.67 -11.98
C LEU A 56 3.70 8.78 -10.95
N PHE A 57 4.51 9.84 -11.02
CA PHE A 57 5.60 10.05 -10.09
C PHE A 57 5.12 10.17 -8.64
N VAL A 58 4.08 10.97 -8.39
CA VAL A 58 3.46 11.10 -7.06
C VAL A 58 2.90 9.76 -6.59
N PHE A 59 2.24 9.01 -7.46
CA PHE A 59 1.68 7.70 -7.14
C PHE A 59 2.75 6.69 -6.73
N ILE A 60 3.90 6.66 -7.44
CA ILE A 60 5.04 5.81 -7.09
C ILE A 60 5.59 6.16 -5.70
N ILE A 61 5.67 7.45 -5.36
CA ILE A 61 6.12 7.88 -4.03
C ILE A 61 5.17 7.37 -2.94
N ILE A 62 3.86 7.50 -3.13
CA ILE A 62 2.85 7.02 -2.19
C ILE A 62 2.98 5.50 -1.98
N LEU A 63 3.08 4.73 -3.06
CA LEU A 63 3.28 3.28 -2.99
C LEU A 63 4.59 2.90 -2.28
N ALA A 64 5.67 3.63 -2.53
CA ALA A 64 6.94 3.38 -1.85
C ALA A 64 6.84 3.64 -0.34
N ILE A 65 6.08 4.65 0.08
CA ILE A 65 5.81 4.93 1.49
C ILE A 65 4.97 3.82 2.11
N GLU A 66 3.89 3.40 1.46
CA GLU A 66 3.01 2.32 1.93
C GLU A 66 3.80 1.01 2.08
N PHE A 67 4.59 0.64 1.08
CA PHE A 67 5.43 -0.55 1.13
C PHE A 67 6.42 -0.52 2.29
N ARG A 68 7.02 0.63 2.59
CA ARG A 68 7.90 0.80 3.76
C ARG A 68 7.13 0.66 5.08
N GLN A 69 5.93 1.23 5.16
CA GLN A 69 5.07 1.11 6.34
C GLN A 69 4.67 -0.34 6.60
N ASP A 70 4.24 -1.05 5.57
CA ASP A 70 3.85 -2.47 5.65
C ASP A 70 5.04 -3.35 6.04
N LYS A 71 6.22 -3.13 5.45
CA LYS A 71 7.43 -3.84 5.83
C LYS A 71 7.78 -3.61 7.31
N ARG A 72 7.67 -2.37 7.79
CA ARG A 72 7.93 -2.03 9.20
C ARG A 72 6.93 -2.72 10.13
N LEU A 73 5.65 -2.70 9.78
CA LEU A 73 4.58 -3.33 10.57
C LEU A 73 4.75 -4.85 10.60
N TYR A 74 5.07 -5.46 9.46
CA TYR A 74 5.37 -6.88 9.35
C TYR A 74 6.55 -7.27 10.25
N LEU A 75 7.66 -6.52 10.20
CA LEU A 75 8.82 -6.79 11.05
C LEU A 75 8.50 -6.58 12.54
N TYR A 76 7.73 -5.56 12.88
CA TYR A 76 7.28 -5.31 14.25
C TYR A 76 6.52 -6.52 14.80
N HIS A 77 5.50 -7.01 14.09
CA HIS A 77 4.75 -8.18 14.54
C HIS A 77 5.58 -9.46 14.47
N LYS A 78 6.40 -9.66 13.44
CA LYS A 78 7.30 -10.83 13.32
C LYS A 78 8.21 -10.96 14.53
N ASN A 79 8.76 -9.85 15.01
CA ASN A 79 9.66 -9.85 16.17
C ASN A 79 8.93 -9.97 17.51
N ARG A 80 7.60 -9.88 17.52
CA ARG A 80 6.78 -9.92 18.73
C ARG A 80 5.78 -11.08 18.80
N ARG A 81 5.74 -11.98 17.81
CA ARG A 81 4.83 -13.14 17.79
C ARG A 81 4.91 -14.01 19.06
N ASN A 82 6.07 -14.02 19.71
CA ASN A 82 6.32 -14.85 20.89
C ASN A 82 6.19 -14.06 22.20
N ILE A 83 5.56 -12.88 22.18
CA ILE A 83 5.37 -12.03 23.35
C ILE A 83 3.96 -12.21 23.91
N LYS A 84 3.87 -12.15 25.24
CA LYS A 84 2.64 -12.06 26.00
C LYS A 84 2.30 -10.60 26.25
N ILE A 85 1.09 -10.17 25.92
CA ILE A 85 0.63 -8.80 26.16
C ILE A 85 -0.24 -8.81 27.44
N PRO A 86 0.09 -8.05 28.48
CA PRO A 86 -0.73 -8.02 29.70
C PRO A 86 -2.07 -7.35 29.42
N LEU A 87 -3.15 -7.98 29.89
CA LEU A 87 -4.51 -7.45 29.87
C LEU A 87 -4.89 -6.89 31.25
N ALA A 88 -5.87 -5.99 31.30
CA ALA A 88 -6.30 -5.32 32.54
C ALA A 88 -6.89 -6.28 33.60
N ASN A 89 -7.26 -7.50 33.20
CA ASN A 89 -7.85 -8.54 34.05
C ASN A 89 -6.81 -9.49 34.67
N GLY A 90 -5.51 -9.21 34.54
CA GLY A 90 -4.42 -10.04 35.07
C GLY A 90 -4.05 -11.24 34.18
N PHE A 91 -4.76 -11.45 33.07
CA PHE A 91 -4.40 -12.43 32.06
C PHE A 91 -3.49 -11.81 30.99
N TYR A 92 -2.96 -12.64 30.12
CA TYR A 92 -2.14 -12.25 28.98
C TYR A 92 -2.79 -12.66 27.66
N GLU A 93 -2.51 -11.88 26.63
CA GLU A 93 -2.83 -12.19 25.25
C GLU A 93 -1.61 -12.70 24.49
N CYS A 94 -1.78 -13.78 23.73
CA CYS A 94 -0.78 -14.25 22.77
C CYS A 94 -0.82 -13.40 21.50
N GLU A 95 0.23 -12.62 21.24
CA GLU A 95 0.30 -11.73 20.07
C GLU A 95 0.24 -12.48 18.71
N ASN A 96 0.55 -13.79 18.68
CA ASN A 96 0.49 -14.59 17.46
C ASN A 96 -0.93 -15.03 17.05
N CYS A 97 -1.80 -15.35 18.01
CA CYS A 97 -3.11 -15.96 17.72
C CYS A 97 -4.30 -15.29 18.41
N GLY A 98 -4.05 -14.27 19.24
CA GLY A 98 -5.10 -13.56 19.98
C GLY A 98 -5.69 -14.35 21.16
N ASN A 99 -5.05 -15.43 21.61
CA ASN A 99 -5.51 -16.15 22.79
C ASN A 99 -5.39 -15.27 24.05
N THR A 100 -6.51 -14.91 24.68
CA THR A 100 -6.57 -14.02 25.86
C THR A 100 -6.52 -14.76 27.20
N LYS A 101 -6.43 -16.10 27.19
CA LYS A 101 -6.39 -16.95 28.39
C LYS A 101 -4.98 -17.46 28.68
N VAL A 102 -3.96 -16.64 28.47
CA VAL A 102 -2.56 -16.99 28.76
C VAL A 102 -2.22 -16.52 30.17
N ASN A 103 -1.59 -17.38 30.97
CA ASN A 103 -1.10 -17.04 32.30
C ASN A 103 0.35 -16.53 32.26
N LEU A 104 0.77 -15.86 33.33
CA LEU A 104 2.15 -15.37 33.47
C LEU A 104 3.18 -16.50 33.34
N ASP A 105 2.90 -17.68 33.92
CA ASP A 105 3.85 -18.80 33.99
C ASP A 105 3.86 -19.70 32.72
N ASP A 106 2.94 -19.47 31.79
CA ASP A 106 2.78 -20.33 30.61
C ASP A 106 4.00 -20.20 29.67
N LYS A 107 4.74 -21.29 29.42
CA LYS A 107 5.87 -21.27 28.47
C LYS A 107 5.44 -21.37 27.01
N TYR A 108 4.22 -21.85 26.77
CA TYR A 108 3.67 -22.08 25.43
C TYR A 108 2.21 -21.62 25.38
N CYS A 109 1.76 -21.16 24.21
CA CYS A 109 0.35 -20.86 24.01
C CYS A 109 -0.45 -22.15 23.82
N SER A 110 -1.55 -22.32 24.55
CA SER A 110 -2.42 -23.51 24.44
C SER A 110 -3.15 -23.65 23.09
N ILE A 111 -3.25 -22.58 22.29
CA ILE A 111 -3.96 -22.59 20.99
C ILE A 111 -2.99 -22.78 19.82
N CYS A 112 -1.98 -21.93 19.71
CA CYS A 112 -1.04 -21.97 18.57
C CYS A 112 0.29 -22.67 18.87
N ASN A 113 0.47 -23.18 20.10
CA ASN A 113 1.66 -23.89 20.57
C ASN A 113 2.98 -23.12 20.43
N ILE A 114 2.92 -21.78 20.28
CA ILE A 114 4.10 -20.94 20.17
C ILE A 114 4.81 -20.82 21.51
N LYS A 115 6.14 -20.92 21.52
CA LYS A 115 6.96 -20.74 22.71
C LYS A 115 7.09 -19.26 23.03
N PHE A 116 6.70 -18.85 24.23
CA PHE A 116 6.89 -17.47 24.67
C PHE A 116 8.35 -17.21 25.01
N ILE A 117 8.81 -15.99 24.69
CA ILE A 117 10.14 -15.51 25.04
C ILE A 117 9.93 -14.47 26.13
N ASP A 118 10.38 -14.78 27.34
CA ASP A 118 10.39 -13.81 28.44
C ASP A 118 11.37 -12.69 28.07
N LYS A 119 10.89 -11.45 28.19
CA LYS A 119 11.67 -10.24 27.92
C LYS A 119 12.14 -9.62 29.22
#